data_AF-A0AAW2JP50-F1
#
_entry.id   AF-A0AAW2JP50-F1
#
_cell.length_a   1.000
_cell.length_b   1.000
_cell.length_c   1.000
_cell.angle_alpha   90.00
_cell.angle_beta   90.00
_cell.angle_gamma   90.00
#
_symmetry.space_group_name_H-M   'P 1'
#
loop_
_entity.id
_entity.type
_entity.pdbx_description
1 polymer ?
#
loop_
_entity_poly.entity_id
_entity_poly.type
_entity_poly.pdbx_seq_one_letter_code
_entity_poly.pdbx_strand_id
1 'polypeptide(L)'
;MFPPTKWAAEFNAALTVPFFHWLVGPSEVVEVEVNGVKQKSGVLIKKCRYLENSGCVGMCVNMCKIPTQDFFTNEFGLPLTMTPNFEDMSCEMVYGQVPPKFEDDPASIQPCLSDFCKSLISSFLCNTELPSIFGFANIFWKRCAALQAPLRNLVPVSVPNYKHEIMMRWEAEAVVD
;
A
#
# COMPACT_ATOMS: atom_id res chain seq x y z
N MET A 1 17.27 -7.24 18.53
CA MET A 1 17.35 -7.16 17.06
C MET A 1 17.90 -8.49 16.54
N PHE A 2 17.13 -9.23 15.74
CA PHE A 2 17.61 -10.50 15.16
C PHE A 2 18.53 -10.17 13.98
N PRO A 3 19.75 -10.71 13.91
CA PRO A 3 20.58 -10.51 12.73
C PRO A 3 19.87 -11.12 11.49
N PRO A 4 19.93 -10.48 10.30
CA PRO A 4 19.26 -10.93 9.08
C PRO A 4 19.96 -12.17 8.51
N THR A 5 19.77 -13.30 9.19
CA THR A 5 20.31 -14.60 8.83
C THR A 5 19.23 -15.45 8.17
N LYS A 6 19.64 -16.41 7.35
CA LYS A 6 18.75 -17.40 6.75
C LYS A 6 17.86 -18.08 7.81
N TRP A 7 18.45 -18.48 8.94
CA TRP A 7 17.71 -19.11 10.02
C TRP A 7 16.61 -18.21 10.60
N ALA A 8 16.93 -16.93 10.85
CA ALA A 8 15.93 -15.98 11.36
C ALA A 8 14.79 -15.77 10.35
N ALA A 9 15.11 -15.70 9.05
CA ALA A 9 14.13 -15.55 7.99
C ALA A 9 13.20 -16.78 7.88
N GLU A 10 13.77 -17.99 7.87
CA GLU A 10 13.01 -19.25 7.81
C GLU A 10 12.16 -19.47 9.07
N PHE A 11 12.68 -19.13 10.25
CA PHE A 11 11.95 -19.23 11.51
C PHE A 11 10.73 -18.29 11.53
N ASN A 12 10.89 -17.03 11.12
CA ASN A 12 9.78 -16.08 11.05
C ASN A 12 8.74 -16.49 10.00
N ALA A 13 9.16 -17.01 8.84
CA ALA A 13 8.24 -17.55 7.85
C ALA A 13 7.42 -18.72 8.40
N ALA A 14 8.07 -19.66 9.09
CA ALA A 14 7.41 -20.80 9.70
C ALA A 14 6.42 -20.42 10.82
N LEU A 15 6.72 -19.40 11.61
CA LEU A 15 5.81 -18.87 12.65
C LEU A 15 4.64 -18.08 12.07
N THR A 16 4.86 -17.36 10.97
CA THR A 16 3.84 -16.52 10.31
C THR A 16 2.61 -17.33 9.94
N VAL A 17 2.80 -18.53 9.38
CA VAL A 17 1.71 -19.38 8.89
C VAL A 17 0.67 -19.72 9.97
N PRO A 18 1.02 -20.34 11.11
CA PRO A 18 0.04 -20.64 12.16
C PRO A 18 -0.41 -19.40 12.93
N PHE A 19 0.48 -18.44 13.18
CA PHE A 19 0.19 -17.32 14.09
C PHE A 19 -0.64 -16.21 13.43
N PHE A 20 -0.45 -15.98 12.13
CA PHE A 20 -1.20 -14.96 11.39
C PHE A 20 -2.31 -15.53 10.51
N HIS A 21 -2.55 -16.85 10.53
CA HIS A 21 -3.69 -17.46 9.83
C HIS A 21 -5.02 -16.75 10.11
N TRP A 22 -5.26 -16.38 11.38
CA TRP A 22 -6.48 -15.68 11.78
C TRP A 22 -6.55 -14.25 11.23
N LEU A 23 -5.41 -13.60 10.97
CA LEU A 23 -5.31 -12.21 10.54
C LEU A 23 -5.39 -12.10 9.02
N VAL A 24 -4.48 -12.80 8.33
CA VAL A 24 -4.31 -12.68 6.88
C VAL A 24 -5.00 -13.79 6.11
N GLY A 25 -5.32 -14.92 6.73
CA GLY A 25 -5.98 -16.06 6.07
C GLY A 25 -5.04 -17.24 5.78
N PRO A 26 -5.49 -18.21 4.96
CA PRO A 26 -4.71 -19.41 4.66
C PRO A 26 -3.39 -19.06 3.97
N SER A 27 -2.30 -19.60 4.49
CA SER A 27 -0.94 -19.34 4.01
C SER A 27 -0.08 -20.60 4.08
N GLU A 28 1.01 -20.62 3.31
CA GLU A 28 2.00 -21.68 3.33
C GLU A 28 3.42 -21.14 3.16
N VAL A 29 4.41 -21.85 3.71
CA VAL A 29 5.81 -21.50 3.51
C VAL A 29 6.25 -21.99 2.12
N VAL A 30 6.91 -21.11 1.37
CA VAL A 30 7.43 -21.38 0.03
C VAL A 30 8.95 -21.16 -0.01
N GLU A 31 9.61 -21.84 -0.94
CA GLU A 31 11.04 -21.64 -1.20
C GLU A 31 11.23 -20.42 -2.11
N VAL A 32 12.17 -19.56 -1.73
CA VAL A 32 12.51 -18.32 -2.43
C VAL A 32 14.03 -18.19 -2.52
N GLU A 33 14.49 -17.40 -3.48
CA GLU A 33 15.90 -17.06 -3.63
C GLU A 33 16.15 -15.62 -3.20
N VAL A 34 16.96 -15.43 -2.17
CA VAL A 34 17.32 -14.11 -1.64
C VAL A 34 18.83 -13.97 -1.70
N ASN A 35 19.32 -12.97 -2.45
CA ASN A 35 20.75 -12.72 -2.64
C ASN A 35 21.54 -13.95 -3.13
N GLY A 36 20.95 -14.74 -4.03
CA GLY A 36 21.57 -15.97 -4.57
C GLY A 36 21.50 -17.19 -3.63
N VAL A 37 20.83 -17.08 -2.48
CA VAL A 37 20.67 -18.18 -1.53
C VAL A 37 19.22 -18.66 -1.52
N LYS A 38 19.03 -19.96 -1.80
CA LYS A 38 17.73 -20.62 -1.66
C LYS A 38 17.41 -20.88 -0.18
N GLN A 39 16.22 -20.48 0.23
CA GLN A 39 15.76 -20.60 1.62
C GLN A 39 14.23 -20.67 1.70
N LYS A 40 13.71 -21.29 2.76
CA LYS A 40 12.27 -21.39 3.04
C LYS A 40 11.76 -20.18 3.82
N SER A 41 12.04 -18.99 3.31
CA SER A 41 11.70 -17.72 3.97
C SER A 41 10.54 -16.96 3.30
N GLY A 42 9.94 -17.53 2.26
CA GLY A 42 8.74 -17.01 1.63
C GLY A 42 7.49 -17.54 2.34
N VAL A 43 6.45 -16.71 2.43
CA VAL A 43 5.11 -17.08 2.86
C VAL A 43 4.14 -16.63 1.78
N LEU A 44 3.44 -17.58 1.18
CA LEU A 44 2.38 -17.31 0.23
C LEU A 44 1.04 -17.33 0.98
N ILE A 45 0.40 -16.17 1.09
CA ILE A 45 -0.98 -16.05 1.58
C ILE A 45 -1.89 -16.28 0.38
N LYS A 46 -2.59 -17.41 0.35
CA LYS A 46 -3.42 -17.84 -0.79
C LYS A 46 -4.59 -16.90 -1.04
N LYS A 47 -5.12 -16.33 0.04
CA LYS A 47 -6.21 -15.35 -0.01
C LYS A 47 -6.12 -14.43 1.21
N CYS A 48 -5.69 -13.20 0.99
CA CYS A 48 -5.45 -12.20 2.01
C CYS A 48 -6.78 -11.57 2.46
N ARG A 49 -7.22 -11.92 3.66
CA ARG A 49 -8.49 -11.41 4.22
C ARG A 49 -8.51 -9.89 4.34
N TYR A 50 -7.38 -9.26 4.68
CA TYR A 50 -7.31 -7.81 4.80
C TYR A 50 -7.49 -7.13 3.44
N LEU A 51 -6.80 -7.63 2.40
CA LEU A 51 -6.94 -7.11 1.05
C LEU A 51 -8.35 -7.35 0.50
N GLU A 52 -8.89 -8.56 0.66
CA GLU A 52 -10.25 -8.91 0.23
C GLU A 52 -11.33 -8.04 0.90
N ASN A 53 -11.25 -7.85 2.21
CA ASN A 53 -12.26 -7.10 2.95
C ASN A 53 -12.14 -5.58 2.75
N SER A 54 -10.91 -5.08 2.64
CA SER A 54 -10.68 -3.64 2.41
C SER A 54 -11.00 -3.25 0.97
N GLY A 55 -10.76 -4.14 -0.01
CA GLY A 55 -11.07 -3.92 -1.42
C GLY A 55 -10.37 -2.69 -2.01
N CYS A 56 -9.28 -2.22 -1.40
CA CYS A 56 -8.63 -0.97 -1.79
C CYS A 56 -7.11 -1.10 -1.76
N VAL A 57 -6.50 -0.79 -2.90
CA VAL A 57 -5.03 -0.72 -3.05
C VAL A 57 -4.42 0.19 -1.99
N GLY A 58 -4.99 1.39 -1.81
CA GLY A 58 -4.48 2.37 -0.85
C GLY A 58 -4.50 1.86 0.60
N MET A 59 -5.51 1.09 1.00
CA MET A 59 -5.55 0.49 2.34
C MET A 59 -4.53 -0.63 2.48
N CYS A 60 -4.42 -1.52 1.49
CA CYS A 60 -3.42 -2.58 1.50
C CYS A 60 -1.99 -2.01 1.61
N VAL A 61 -1.66 -1.03 0.78
CA VAL A 61 -0.32 -0.44 0.70
C VAL A 61 0.00 0.36 1.97
N ASN A 62 -0.86 1.29 2.36
CA ASN A 62 -0.52 2.27 3.40
C ASN A 62 -0.79 1.78 4.83
N MET A 63 -1.68 0.81 5.02
CA MET A 63 -2.04 0.34 6.37
C MET A 63 -1.45 -1.03 6.70
N CYS A 64 -1.25 -1.90 5.70
CA CYS A 64 -0.68 -3.22 5.92
C CYS A 64 0.78 -3.29 5.47
N LYS A 65 1.05 -3.09 4.17
CA LYS A 65 2.36 -3.32 3.57
C LYS A 65 3.44 -2.38 4.13
N ILE A 66 3.30 -1.07 3.98
CA ILE A 66 4.33 -0.11 4.36
C ILE A 66 4.66 -0.20 5.85
N PRO A 67 3.66 -0.16 6.78
CA PRO A 67 3.96 -0.24 8.20
C PRO A 67 4.61 -1.56 8.62
N THR A 68 4.21 -2.68 8.02
CA THR A 68 4.79 -3.99 8.35
C THR A 68 6.23 -4.11 7.84
N GLN A 69 6.49 -3.70 6.60
CA GLN A 69 7.86 -3.70 6.06
C GLN A 69 8.79 -2.79 6.85
N ASP A 70 8.30 -1.61 7.24
CA ASP A 70 9.05 -0.63 8.06
C ASP A 70 9.39 -1.22 9.44
N PHE A 71 8.40 -1.78 10.14
CA PHE A 71 8.62 -2.43 11.43
C PHE A 71 9.64 -3.57 11.34
N PHE A 72 9.49 -4.48 10.37
CA PHE A 72 10.39 -5.61 10.24
C PHE A 72 11.82 -5.18 9.87
N THR A 73 11.95 -4.20 8.98
CA THR A 73 13.25 -3.76 8.46
C THR A 73 13.98 -2.87 9.47
N ASN A 74 13.31 -1.85 10.02
CA ASN A 74 13.95 -0.80 10.81
C ASN A 74 13.90 -1.05 12.32
N GLU A 75 12.81 -1.62 12.83
CA GLU A 75 12.66 -1.86 14.28
C GLU A 75 13.11 -3.27 14.69
N PHE A 76 12.67 -4.29 13.96
CA PHE A 76 12.97 -5.69 14.29
C PHE A 76 14.36 -6.13 13.78
N GLY A 77 14.80 -5.56 12.64
CA GLY A 77 16.09 -5.80 11.99
C GLY A 77 16.14 -7.01 11.06
N LEU A 78 14.98 -7.51 10.64
CA LEU A 78 14.86 -8.56 9.63
C LEU A 78 14.10 -8.00 8.41
N PRO A 79 14.79 -7.68 7.31
CA PRO A 79 14.13 -7.15 6.13
C PRO A 79 12.99 -8.04 5.67
N LEU A 80 11.87 -7.42 5.29
CA LEU A 80 10.68 -8.09 4.81
C LEU A 80 10.17 -7.35 3.57
N THR A 81 9.93 -8.10 2.50
CA THR A 81 9.24 -7.61 1.31
C THR A 81 7.87 -8.23 1.23
N MET A 82 6.84 -7.41 0.97
CA MET A 82 5.47 -7.87 0.77
C MET A 82 4.99 -7.52 -0.64
N THR A 83 4.46 -8.51 -1.36
CA THR A 83 3.98 -8.36 -2.74
C THR A 83 2.52 -8.79 -2.83
N PRO A 84 1.56 -7.86 -2.68
CA PRO A 84 0.15 -8.16 -2.86
C PRO A 84 -0.18 -8.41 -4.35
N ASN A 85 -1.08 -9.35 -4.61
CA ASN A 85 -1.71 -9.55 -5.90
C ASN A 85 -3.19 -9.14 -5.79
N PHE A 86 -3.57 -8.18 -6.62
CA PHE A 86 -4.88 -7.52 -6.57
C PHE A 86 -5.92 -8.21 -7.45
N GLU A 87 -5.52 -9.15 -8.30
CA GLU A 87 -6.42 -9.93 -9.16
C GLU A 87 -7.02 -11.11 -8.41
N ASP A 88 -6.18 -11.87 -7.68
CA ASP A 88 -6.60 -13.06 -6.93
C ASP A 88 -6.72 -12.82 -5.41
N MET A 89 -6.44 -11.60 -4.95
CA MET A 89 -6.41 -11.20 -3.55
C MET A 89 -5.37 -11.96 -2.72
N SER A 90 -4.34 -12.53 -3.32
CA SER A 90 -3.22 -13.17 -2.62
C SER A 90 -2.15 -12.16 -2.17
N CYS A 91 -1.21 -12.58 -1.34
CA CYS A 91 -0.07 -11.75 -0.94
C CYS A 91 1.14 -12.61 -0.61
N GLU A 92 2.29 -12.25 -1.16
CA GLU A 92 3.56 -12.88 -0.85
C GLU A 92 4.31 -12.06 0.20
N MET A 93 4.93 -12.76 1.15
CA MET A 93 5.81 -12.17 2.16
C MET A 93 7.16 -12.86 2.11
N VAL A 94 8.24 -12.13 1.87
CA VAL A 94 9.59 -12.68 1.77
C VAL A 94 10.47 -12.11 2.89
N TYR A 95 10.72 -12.94 3.89
CA TYR A 95 11.65 -12.61 4.97
C TYR A 95 13.10 -12.69 4.48
N GLY A 96 13.93 -11.74 4.91
CA GLY A 96 15.32 -11.55 4.49
C GLY A 96 15.49 -10.72 3.22
N GLN A 97 14.41 -10.39 2.50
CA GLN A 97 14.46 -9.55 1.30
C GLN A 97 14.21 -8.09 1.66
N VAL A 98 15.10 -7.21 1.19
CA VAL A 98 14.98 -5.76 1.39
C VAL A 98 13.81 -5.23 0.57
N PRO A 99 12.85 -4.51 1.20
CA PRO A 99 11.72 -3.95 0.48
C PRO A 99 12.19 -2.91 -0.54
N PRO A 100 11.53 -2.81 -1.71
CA PRO A 100 11.79 -1.72 -2.65
C PRO A 100 11.43 -0.37 -2.02
N LYS A 101 11.99 0.70 -2.56
CA LYS A 101 11.55 2.06 -2.20
C LYS A 101 10.12 2.26 -2.65
N PHE A 102 9.40 3.13 -1.95
CA PHE A 102 7.99 3.43 -2.25
C PHE A 102 7.76 3.84 -3.71
N GLU A 103 8.66 4.64 -4.30
CA GLU A 103 8.57 5.12 -5.68
C GLU A 103 8.79 4.03 -6.73
N ASP A 104 9.54 2.99 -6.36
CA ASP A 104 9.89 1.86 -7.24
C ASP A 104 8.93 0.67 -7.05
N ASP A 105 7.98 0.77 -6.13
CA ASP A 105 7.10 -0.32 -5.73
C ASP A 105 5.89 -0.42 -6.68
N PRO A 106 5.71 -1.53 -7.43
CA PRO A 106 4.58 -1.67 -8.34
C PRO A 106 3.23 -1.52 -7.63
N ALA A 107 3.12 -1.93 -6.37
CA ALA A 107 1.89 -1.86 -5.60
C ALA A 107 1.49 -0.42 -5.26
N SER A 108 2.44 0.53 -5.21
CA SER A 108 2.17 1.94 -4.89
C SER A 108 1.76 2.77 -6.12
N ILE A 109 2.10 2.30 -7.33
CA ILE A 109 1.89 3.02 -8.59
C ILE A 109 0.55 2.66 -9.24
N GLN A 110 0.09 1.43 -9.04
CA GLN A 110 -1.11 0.90 -9.69
C GLN A 110 -2.41 1.63 -9.28
N PRO A 111 -3.41 1.69 -10.17
CA PRO A 111 -4.69 2.34 -9.90
C PRO A 111 -5.54 1.56 -8.88
N CYS A 112 -6.56 2.22 -8.33
CA CYS A 112 -7.54 1.58 -7.45
C CYS A 112 -8.29 0.44 -8.17
N LEU A 113 -8.70 -0.57 -7.40
CA LEU A 113 -9.55 -1.66 -7.88
C LEU A 113 -10.87 -1.12 -8.43
N SER A 114 -11.13 -1.34 -9.72
CA SER A 114 -12.31 -0.82 -10.44
C SER A 114 -13.63 -1.29 -9.83
N ASP A 115 -13.70 -2.56 -9.40
CA ASP A 115 -14.94 -3.18 -8.94
C ASP A 115 -15.39 -2.71 -7.56
N PHE A 116 -14.43 -2.28 -6.73
CA PHE A 116 -14.65 -1.84 -5.34
C PHE A 116 -14.72 -0.32 -5.21
N CYS A 117 -14.27 0.44 -6.22
CA CYS A 117 -14.39 1.89 -6.27
C CYS A 117 -15.78 2.37 -6.74
N LYS A 118 -16.87 1.76 -6.24
CA LYS A 118 -18.24 2.25 -6.52
C LYS A 118 -18.69 3.37 -5.58
N SER A 119 -17.96 3.60 -4.49
CA SER A 119 -18.47 4.38 -3.35
C SER A 119 -18.02 5.84 -3.27
N LEU A 120 -17.01 6.30 -4.05
CA LEU A 120 -16.51 7.69 -3.91
C LEU A 120 -16.38 8.48 -5.22
N ILE A 121 -16.80 7.93 -6.36
CA ILE A 121 -16.84 8.65 -7.64
C ILE A 121 -18.25 8.59 -8.22
N SER A 122 -19.26 8.99 -7.45
CA SER A 122 -20.57 9.31 -8.02
C SER A 122 -20.61 10.70 -8.66
N SER A 123 -19.50 11.40 -8.96
CA SER A 123 -19.66 12.64 -9.73
C SER A 123 -18.53 13.14 -10.63
N PHE A 124 -17.23 12.94 -10.38
CA PHE A 124 -16.29 13.84 -11.09
C PHE A 124 -14.98 13.31 -11.69
N LEU A 125 -14.46 12.11 -11.39
CA LEU A 125 -13.09 11.78 -11.85
C LEU A 125 -12.87 10.38 -12.42
N CYS A 126 -13.91 9.60 -12.72
CA CYS A 126 -13.77 8.30 -13.39
C CYS A 126 -14.53 8.32 -14.72
N ASN A 127 -14.19 9.27 -15.58
CA ASN A 127 -14.48 9.22 -17.02
C ASN A 127 -13.53 10.20 -17.72
N THR A 128 -12.24 9.87 -17.71
CA THR A 128 -11.32 10.38 -18.72
C THR A 128 -10.53 9.21 -19.29
N GLU A 129 -11.23 8.32 -19.98
CA GLU A 129 -10.64 7.69 -21.16
C GLU A 129 -11.22 8.40 -22.39
N LEU A 130 -10.36 9.21 -23.01
CA LEU A 130 -10.38 9.30 -24.46
C LEU A 130 -9.91 7.92 -24.99
N PRO A 131 -10.60 7.37 -25.97
CA PRO A 131 -9.88 7.19 -27.22
C PRO A 131 -10.64 7.78 -28.40
N SER A 132 -9.85 8.48 -29.22
CA SER A 132 -10.05 8.72 -30.65
C SER A 132 -10.89 7.65 -31.34
N ILE A 133 -11.87 8.06 -32.15
CA ILE A 133 -12.07 7.59 -33.53
C ILE A 133 -13.34 8.26 -34.13
N PHE A 134 -13.16 8.84 -35.32
CA PHE A 134 -14.14 9.44 -36.24
C PHE A 134 -14.91 10.69 -35.80
N GLY A 135 -14.61 11.78 -36.51
CA GLY A 135 -15.08 13.11 -36.19
C GLY A 135 -16.48 13.42 -36.68
N PHE A 136 -17.08 14.41 -36.04
CA PHE A 136 -17.88 15.41 -36.73
C PHE A 136 -17.62 16.76 -36.08
N ALA A 137 -17.57 17.74 -36.95
CA ALA A 137 -17.05 19.07 -36.76
C ALA A 137 -17.87 19.93 -35.78
N ASN A 138 -17.14 20.82 -35.10
CA ASN A 138 -17.49 22.23 -34.90
C ASN A 138 -18.92 22.54 -34.48
N ILE A 139 -19.15 22.71 -33.18
CA ILE A 139 -20.06 23.74 -32.61
C ILE A 139 -19.83 23.94 -31.09
N PHE A 140 -19.17 23.02 -30.37
CA PHE A 140 -19.03 23.12 -28.91
C PHE A 140 -17.71 23.72 -28.39
N TRP A 141 -16.82 24.20 -29.25
CA TRP A 141 -15.52 24.76 -28.81
C TRP A 141 -15.58 26.23 -28.35
N LYS A 142 -16.61 26.99 -28.74
CA LYS A 142 -16.70 28.43 -28.38
C LYS A 142 -17.19 28.71 -26.96
N ARG A 143 -17.34 27.70 -26.09
CA ARG A 143 -17.80 27.90 -24.71
C ARG A 143 -16.91 27.33 -23.60
N CYS A 144 -15.80 26.64 -23.94
CA CYS A 144 -14.83 26.17 -22.93
C CYS A 144 -13.58 27.06 -22.78
N ALA A 145 -13.37 28.03 -23.67
CA ALA A 145 -12.26 29.00 -23.56
C ALA A 145 -12.63 30.28 -22.78
N ALA A 146 -13.66 30.24 -21.93
CA ALA A 146 -14.12 31.38 -21.13
C ALA A 146 -14.04 31.17 -19.62
N LEU A 147 -13.48 30.05 -19.14
CA LEU A 147 -13.34 29.77 -17.70
C LEU A 147 -11.93 29.30 -17.32
N GLN A 148 -10.91 29.73 -18.07
CA GLN A 148 -9.53 29.73 -17.58
C GLN A 148 -9.29 30.99 -16.74
N ALA A 149 -9.29 30.74 -15.43
CA ALA A 149 -8.95 31.62 -14.30
C ALA A 149 -10.05 32.60 -13.82
N PRO A 150 -10.20 32.86 -12.50
CA PRO A 150 -9.49 32.30 -11.34
C PRO A 150 -10.45 31.86 -10.21
N LEU A 151 -10.48 30.58 -9.84
CA LEU A 151 -10.88 30.21 -8.47
C LEU A 151 -9.63 30.06 -7.61
N ARG A 152 -8.89 31.16 -7.47
CA ARG A 152 -7.79 31.32 -6.51
C ARG A 152 -8.25 31.72 -5.10
N ASN A 153 -9.54 31.88 -4.83
CA ASN A 153 -9.98 32.60 -3.62
C ASN A 153 -11.24 32.06 -2.91
N LEU A 154 -11.55 30.76 -2.95
CA LEU A 154 -12.59 30.19 -2.09
C LEU A 154 -12.22 28.77 -1.64
N VAL A 155 -11.25 28.67 -0.72
CA VAL A 155 -11.28 27.94 0.57
C VAL A 155 -9.86 28.04 1.15
N PRO A 156 -9.63 28.68 2.31
CA PRO A 156 -8.38 28.53 3.04
C PRO A 156 -8.45 27.18 3.75
N VAL A 157 -8.02 26.09 3.10
CA VAL A 157 -7.68 24.88 3.86
C VAL A 157 -6.25 25.08 4.31
N SER A 158 -6.08 25.73 5.45
CA SER A 158 -4.89 25.49 6.27
C SER A 158 -4.91 24.00 6.62
N VAL A 159 -4.14 23.21 5.87
CA VAL A 159 -3.85 21.82 6.24
C VAL A 159 -3.14 21.89 7.59
N PRO A 160 -3.72 21.41 8.70
CA PRO A 160 -3.00 21.36 9.95
C PRO A 160 -1.84 20.38 9.77
N ASN A 161 -0.62 20.86 10.00
CA ASN A 161 0.57 20.04 9.98
C ASN A 161 0.55 19.12 11.21
N TYR A 162 -0.06 17.94 11.06
CA TYR A 162 -0.26 16.97 12.14
C TYR A 162 1.06 16.39 12.69
N LYS A 163 2.20 16.72 12.07
CA LYS A 163 3.53 16.30 12.52
C LYS A 163 4.05 17.13 13.71
N HIS A 164 3.52 18.33 13.95
CA HIS A 164 3.93 19.18 15.08
C HIS A 164 3.01 19.05 16.31
N GLU A 165 1.70 18.80 16.14
CA GLU A 165 0.78 18.68 17.28
C GLU A 165 0.92 17.36 18.05
N ILE A 166 1.26 16.24 17.37
CA ILE A 166 1.50 14.98 18.07
C ILE A 166 2.78 15.05 18.92
N MET A 167 3.85 15.70 18.43
CA MET A 167 5.11 15.83 19.17
C MET A 167 4.97 16.71 20.43
N MET A 168 4.20 17.80 20.37
CA MET A 168 3.97 18.64 21.55
C MET A 168 3.04 18.01 22.59
N ARG A 169 2.19 17.06 22.19
CA ARG A 169 1.30 16.36 23.13
C ARG A 169 2.04 15.28 23.93
N TRP A 170 3.07 14.68 23.35
CA TRP A 170 3.96 13.74 24.06
C TRP A 170 4.88 14.44 25.08
N GLU A 171 5.31 15.67 24.84
CA GLU A 171 6.14 16.42 25.81
C GLU A 171 5.33 16.94 27.02
N ALA A 172 4.01 17.15 26.88
CA ALA A 172 3.15 17.59 27.98
C ALA A 172 2.70 16.43 28.90
N GLU A 173 2.62 15.20 28.38
CA GLU A 173 2.24 14.01 29.16
C GLU A 173 3.44 13.34 29.86
N ALA A 174 4.69 13.74 29.55
CA ALA A 174 5.91 13.23 30.19
C ALA A 174 6.35 14.00 31.46
N VAL A 175 5.56 14.98 31.94
CA VAL A 175 5.87 15.81 33.13
C VAL A 175 4.92 15.55 34.30
N VAL A 176 3.95 14.64 34.15
CA VAL A 176 3.07 14.19 35.23
C VAL A 176 3.05 12.67 35.25
N ASP A 177 4.18 12.07 35.67
CA ASP A 177 4.30 10.87 36.53
C ASP A 177 5.75 10.34 36.53
#